data_AF-A0A7C5PS19-F1
#
_entry.id   AF-A0A7C5PS19-F1
#
_cell.length_a   1.000
_cell.length_b   1.000
_cell.length_c   1.000
_cell.angle_alpha   90.00
_cell.angle_beta   90.00
_cell.angle_gamma   90.00
#
_symmetry.space_group_name_H-M   'P 1'
#
loop_
_entity.id
_entity.type
_entity.pdbx_description
1 polymer ?
#
loop_
_entity_poly.entity_id
_entity_poly.type
_entity_poly.pdbx_seq_one_letter_code
_entity_poly.pdbx_strand_id
1 'polypeptide(L)'
;MSPPNRKVAVLGAGLAGLSCAFELARKGVPVTVFEKDPFPGGMAASFTYEAPWGEEFVYDFGPHRFHTKDDALKAHVEEILGDNKRTAQRLSRIHLFGKFFDYPLKAGNVLASLPPHLLVRAFLDYFWVRFKVRTGLSRISDDNFEDWVVKRFGKTLYRIFFGTYTAKAWGMSPRDISADWAAQRIT
;
A
#
# COMPACT_ATOMS: atom_id res chain seq x y z
N MET A 1 14.14 -39.47 10.57
CA MET A 1 13.49 -39.13 11.85
C MET A 1 12.01 -38.92 11.56
N SER A 2 11.12 -39.71 12.17
CA SER A 2 9.69 -39.44 12.10
C SER A 2 9.42 -38.03 12.61
N PRO A 3 8.57 -37.22 11.95
CA PRO A 3 8.24 -35.90 12.44
C PRO A 3 7.73 -36.05 13.89
N PRO A 4 8.20 -35.23 14.84
CA PRO A 4 7.74 -35.32 16.21
C PRO A 4 6.21 -35.23 16.20
N ASN A 5 5.54 -36.00 17.08
CA ASN A 5 4.08 -36.08 17.24
C ASN A 5 3.47 -34.76 17.77
N ARG A 6 3.86 -33.64 17.16
CA ARG A 6 3.51 -32.27 17.51
C ARG A 6 2.27 -31.92 16.72
N LYS A 7 1.17 -31.77 17.44
CA LYS A 7 -0.04 -31.14 16.92
C LYS A 7 0.15 -29.63 17.02
N VAL A 8 -0.07 -28.93 15.92
CA VAL A 8 0.04 -27.46 15.85
C VAL A 8 -1.35 -26.86 15.78
N ALA A 9 -1.61 -25.84 16.61
CA ALA A 9 -2.79 -25.00 16.50
C ALA A 9 -2.41 -23.66 15.86
N VAL A 10 -3.17 -23.25 14.85
CA VAL A 10 -3.06 -21.93 14.21
C VAL A 10 -4.32 -21.15 14.54
N LEU A 11 -4.17 -19.93 15.07
CA LEU A 11 -5.28 -19.04 15.38
C LEU A 11 -5.39 -18.00 14.25
N GLY A 12 -6.53 -17.99 13.57
CA GLY A 12 -6.85 -17.18 12.40
C GLY A 12 -6.64 -17.93 11.08
N ALA A 13 -7.67 -17.93 10.23
CA ALA A 13 -7.66 -18.41 8.85
C ALA A 13 -7.54 -17.26 7.84
N GLY A 14 -6.85 -16.17 8.21
CA GLY A 14 -6.37 -15.17 7.24
C GLY A 14 -5.17 -15.68 6.43
N LEU A 15 -4.68 -14.88 5.48
CA LEU A 15 -3.58 -15.25 4.59
C LEU A 15 -2.36 -15.82 5.34
N ALA A 16 -1.91 -15.17 6.41
CA ALA A 16 -0.76 -15.64 7.20
C ALA A 16 -1.00 -17.00 7.87
N GLY A 17 -2.18 -17.19 8.47
CA GLY A 17 -2.52 -18.43 9.16
C GLY A 17 -2.69 -19.59 8.18
N LEU A 18 -3.38 -19.36 7.06
CA LEU A 18 -3.54 -20.37 6.00
C LEU A 18 -2.21 -20.73 5.34
N SER A 19 -1.33 -19.76 5.05
CA SER A 19 0.00 -20.05 4.51
C SER A 19 0.83 -20.89 5.50
N CYS A 20 0.78 -20.57 6.79
CA CYS A 20 1.46 -21.36 7.82
C CYS A 20 0.91 -22.80 7.90
N ALA A 21 -0.41 -22.95 7.97
CA ALA A 21 -1.05 -24.25 8.03
C ALA A 21 -0.79 -25.08 6.77
N PHE A 22 -0.82 -24.47 5.59
CA PHE A 22 -0.53 -25.11 4.31
C PHE A 22 0.89 -25.68 4.29
N GLU A 23 1.89 -24.88 4.67
CA GLU A 23 3.30 -25.33 4.70
C GLU A 23 3.55 -26.43 5.74
N LEU A 24 2.91 -26.36 6.91
CA LEU A 24 2.98 -27.42 7.93
C LEU A 24 2.34 -28.72 7.43
N ALA A 25 1.15 -28.63 6.83
CA ALA A 25 0.44 -29.78 6.29
C ALA A 25 1.23 -30.44 5.15
N ARG A 26 1.84 -29.67 4.25
CA ARG A 26 2.73 -30.19 3.18
C ARG A 26 3.93 -30.97 3.72
N LYS A 27 4.39 -30.65 4.94
CA LYS A 27 5.49 -31.35 5.63
C LYS A 27 5.00 -32.51 6.50
N GLY A 28 3.72 -32.86 6.42
CA GLY A 28 3.11 -33.95 7.18
C GLY A 28 2.90 -33.65 8.66
N VAL A 29 2.94 -32.37 9.07
CA VAL A 29 2.68 -31.96 10.46
C VAL A 29 1.17 -31.81 10.67
N PRO A 30 0.56 -32.53 11.63
CA PRO A 30 -0.86 -32.34 11.94
C PRO A 30 -1.13 -30.93 12.45
N VAL A 31 -1.99 -30.19 11.74
CA VAL A 31 -2.35 -28.80 12.06
C VAL A 31 -3.86 -28.63 12.17
N THR A 32 -4.30 -27.82 13.12
CA THR A 32 -5.70 -27.40 13.26
C THR A 32 -5.76 -25.87 13.22
N VAL A 33 -6.57 -25.33 12.31
CA VAL A 33 -6.79 -23.89 12.18
C VAL A 33 -8.10 -23.52 12.89
N PHE A 34 -8.06 -22.51 13.73
CA PHE A 34 -9.23 -21.95 14.40
C PHE A 34 -9.51 -20.56 13.84
N GLU A 35 -10.70 -20.35 13.28
CA GLU A 35 -11.18 -19.06 12.80
C GLU A 35 -12.47 -18.71 13.53
N LYS A 36 -12.61 -17.44 13.89
CA LYS A 36 -13.81 -16.90 14.52
C LYS A 36 -14.88 -16.58 13.48
N ASP A 37 -14.48 -16.09 12.32
CA ASP A 37 -15.38 -15.74 11.22
C ASP A 37 -15.95 -16.99 10.53
N PRO A 38 -17.15 -16.91 9.91
CA PRO A 38 -17.78 -18.06 9.27
C PRO A 38 -17.10 -18.50 7.96
N PHE A 39 -16.12 -17.73 7.48
CA PHE A 39 -15.36 -17.99 6.26
C PHE A 39 -13.87 -17.67 6.46
N PRO A 40 -12.97 -18.40 5.77
CA PRO A 40 -11.55 -18.09 5.77
C PRO A 40 -11.22 -16.89 4.86
N GLY A 41 -10.00 -16.37 4.99
CA GLY A 41 -9.44 -15.32 4.13
C GLY A 41 -9.11 -14.03 4.90
N GLY A 42 -9.79 -13.76 6.01
CA GLY A 42 -9.61 -12.53 6.78
C GLY A 42 -9.74 -11.29 5.89
N MET A 43 -8.79 -10.36 5.97
CA MET A 43 -8.79 -9.15 5.11
C MET A 43 -8.65 -9.44 3.61
N ALA A 44 -8.23 -10.64 3.21
CA ALA A 44 -8.12 -11.04 1.81
C ALA A 44 -9.37 -11.77 1.29
N ALA A 45 -10.44 -11.86 2.09
CA ALA A 45 -11.70 -12.45 1.67
C ALA A 45 -12.51 -11.49 0.78
N SER A 46 -13.42 -12.09 0.01
CA SER A 46 -14.47 -11.40 -0.73
C SER A 46 -15.82 -11.70 -0.09
N PHE A 47 -16.78 -10.78 -0.22
CA PHE A 47 -18.15 -10.94 0.22
C PHE A 47 -19.12 -10.49 -0.86
N THR A 48 -20.28 -11.13 -0.88
CA THR A 48 -21.37 -10.82 -1.79
C THR A 48 -22.28 -9.77 -1.16
N TYR A 49 -22.71 -8.79 -1.95
CA TYR A 49 -23.70 -7.79 -1.62
C TYR A 49 -24.82 -7.83 -2.66
N GLU A 50 -26.04 -8.10 -2.20
CA GLU A 50 -27.25 -7.98 -3.01
C GLU A 50 -27.74 -6.54 -2.97
N ALA A 51 -27.77 -5.90 -4.14
CA ALA A 51 -28.26 -4.54 -4.25
C ALA A 51 -29.80 -4.49 -4.16
N PRO A 52 -30.39 -3.38 -3.68
CA PRO A 52 -31.84 -3.22 -3.58
C PRO A 52 -32.60 -3.39 -4.91
N TRP A 53 -31.91 -3.27 -6.05
CA TRP A 53 -32.46 -3.48 -7.39
C TRP A 53 -32.30 -4.91 -7.92
N GLY A 54 -31.87 -5.86 -7.08
CA GLY A 54 -31.82 -7.30 -7.39
C GLY A 54 -30.55 -7.78 -8.08
N GLU A 55 -29.51 -6.95 -8.19
CA GLU A 55 -28.21 -7.34 -8.75
C GLU A 55 -27.23 -7.72 -7.64
N GLU A 56 -26.43 -8.76 -7.90
CA GLU A 56 -25.42 -9.25 -6.97
C GLU A 56 -24.03 -8.69 -7.34
N PHE A 57 -23.33 -8.16 -6.35
CA PHE A 57 -21.96 -7.66 -6.50
C PHE A 57 -21.02 -8.36 -5.52
N VAL A 58 -19.81 -8.65 -5.99
CA VAL A 58 -18.73 -9.18 -5.15
C VAL A 58 -17.77 -8.04 -4.80
N TYR A 59 -17.49 -7.89 -3.50
CA TYR A 59 -16.58 -6.89 -2.96
C TYR A 59 -15.48 -7.54 -2.14
N ASP A 60 -14.32 -6.89 -2.10
CA ASP A 60 -13.22 -7.22 -1.20
C ASP A 60 -13.13 -6.21 -0.07
N PHE A 61 -12.41 -6.53 1.01
CA PHE A 61 -12.05 -5.58 2.07
C PHE A 61 -10.94 -4.59 1.64
N GLY A 62 -11.20 -3.85 0.56
CA GLY A 62 -10.25 -2.94 -0.08
C GLY A 62 -9.63 -3.53 -1.35
N PRO A 63 -8.85 -2.72 -2.10
CA PRO A 63 -8.31 -3.14 -3.37
C PRO A 63 -7.14 -4.12 -3.20
N HIS A 64 -7.37 -5.40 -3.47
CA HIS A 64 -6.33 -6.43 -3.43
C HIS A 64 -5.79 -6.72 -4.83
N ARG A 65 -4.47 -6.76 -4.94
CA ARG A 65 -3.76 -7.24 -6.12
C ARG A 65 -2.51 -7.97 -5.68
N PHE A 66 -2.31 -9.19 -6.18
CA PHE A 66 -1.08 -9.91 -5.90
C PHE A 66 0.05 -9.36 -6.78
N HIS A 67 1.13 -8.90 -6.15
CA HIS A 67 2.37 -8.49 -6.81
C HIS A 67 3.53 -8.70 -5.85
N THR A 68 4.56 -9.40 -6.30
CA THR A 68 5.78 -9.64 -5.53
C THR A 68 7.01 -9.50 -6.44
N LYS A 69 8.15 -9.18 -5.83
CA LYS A 69 9.48 -9.25 -6.47
C LYS A 69 10.18 -10.60 -6.23
N ASP A 70 9.59 -11.46 -5.41
CA ASP A 70 10.09 -12.80 -5.09
C ASP A 70 9.50 -13.81 -6.07
N ASP A 71 10.35 -14.32 -6.97
CA ASP A 71 9.96 -15.27 -8.01
C ASP A 71 9.53 -16.63 -7.43
N ALA A 72 10.12 -17.06 -6.32
CA ALA A 72 9.76 -18.32 -5.68
C ALA A 72 8.36 -18.23 -5.05
N LEU A 73 8.07 -17.12 -4.37
CA LEU A 73 6.72 -16.85 -3.85
C LEU A 73 5.69 -16.72 -4.98
N LYS A 74 6.07 -16.07 -6.08
CA LYS A 74 5.20 -15.93 -7.25
C LYS A 74 4.84 -17.30 -7.84
N ALA A 75 5.84 -18.13 -8.11
CA ALA A 75 5.64 -19.47 -8.65
C ALA A 75 4.76 -20.33 -7.72
N HIS A 76 5.02 -20.26 -6.42
CA HIS A 76 4.23 -20.97 -5.41
C HIS A 76 2.75 -20.55 -5.41
N VAL A 77 2.47 -19.24 -5.46
CA VAL A 77 1.08 -18.75 -5.52
C VAL A 77 0.43 -19.09 -6.86
N GLU A 78 1.17 -19.02 -7.96
CA GLU A 78 0.66 -19.41 -9.29
C GLU A 78 0.35 -20.91 -9.40
N GLU A 79 1.11 -21.76 -8.71
CA GLU A 79 0.85 -23.21 -8.57
C GLU A 79 -0.47 -23.43 -7.83
N ILE A 80 -0.68 -22.74 -6.69
CA ILE A 80 -1.90 -22.85 -5.89
C ILE A 80 -3.14 -22.35 -6.66
N LEU A 81 -3.02 -21.22 -7.35
CA LEU A 81 -4.15 -20.63 -8.08
C LEU A 81 -4.50 -21.37 -9.37
N GLY A 82 -3.53 -22.06 -9.99
CA GLY A 82 -3.72 -22.71 -11.29
C GLY A 82 -4.22 -21.71 -12.34
N ASP A 83 -5.35 -22.02 -12.97
CA ASP A 83 -6.01 -21.16 -13.96
C ASP A 83 -6.94 -20.09 -13.35
N ASN A 84 -7.17 -20.13 -12.03
CA ASN A 84 -8.01 -19.16 -11.33
C ASN A 84 -7.25 -17.85 -11.04
N LYS A 85 -6.79 -17.19 -12.11
CA LYS A 85 -6.04 -15.93 -12.03
C LYS A 85 -6.31 -15.05 -13.23
N ARG A 86 -6.20 -13.74 -13.03
CA ARG A 86 -6.30 -12.73 -14.09
C ARG A 86 -5.15 -11.76 -13.98
N THR A 87 -4.58 -11.41 -15.13
CA THR A 87 -3.52 -10.40 -15.23
C THR A 87 -4.10 -9.09 -15.71
N ALA A 88 -3.76 -8.00 -15.04
CA ALA A 88 -4.18 -6.65 -15.42
C ALA A 88 -2.98 -5.70 -15.44
N GLN A 89 -2.94 -4.81 -16.43
CA GLN A 89 -1.97 -3.72 -16.43
C GLN A 89 -2.31 -2.72 -15.33
N ARG A 90 -1.29 -2.23 -14.61
CA ARG A 90 -1.48 -1.23 -13.56
C ARG A 90 -1.73 0.14 -14.18
N LEU A 91 -2.94 0.65 -14.04
CA LEU A 91 -3.27 2.05 -14.29
C LEU A 91 -3.69 2.74 -12.98
N SER A 92 -2.75 3.41 -12.34
CA SER A 92 -3.01 4.22 -11.14
C SER A 92 -2.84 5.70 -11.49
N ARG A 93 -3.82 6.52 -11.09
CA ARG A 93 -3.83 7.96 -11.35
C ARG A 93 -4.32 8.71 -10.12
N ILE A 94 -3.78 9.90 -9.91
CA ILE A 94 -4.21 10.82 -8.86
C ILE A 94 -5.19 11.81 -9.48
N HIS A 95 -6.40 11.94 -8.93
CA HIS A 95 -7.35 12.94 -9.40
C HIS A 95 -7.27 14.19 -8.52
N LEU A 96 -6.82 15.31 -9.11
CA LEU A 96 -6.61 16.57 -8.39
C LEU A 96 -6.82 17.76 -9.35
N PHE A 97 -7.42 18.85 -8.87
CA PHE A 97 -7.72 20.04 -9.69
C PHE A 97 -8.51 19.72 -10.98
N GLY A 98 -9.41 18.73 -10.92
CA GLY A 98 -10.21 18.29 -12.08
C GLY A 98 -9.40 17.60 -13.18
N LYS A 99 -8.15 17.20 -12.90
CA LYS A 99 -7.27 16.53 -13.86
C LYS A 99 -6.68 15.26 -13.25
N PHE A 100 -6.29 14.34 -14.13
CA PHE A 100 -5.57 13.12 -13.73
C PHE A 100 -4.06 13.30 -13.84
N PHE A 101 -3.38 13.02 -12.73
CA PHE A 101 -1.94 12.92 -12.66
C PHE A 101 -1.50 11.46 -12.73
N ASP A 102 -0.42 11.19 -13.47
CA ASP A 102 0.16 9.85 -13.59
C ASP A 102 0.73 9.36 -12.25
N TYR A 103 0.68 8.05 -12.00
CA TYR A 103 1.40 7.41 -10.90
C TYR A 103 2.28 6.25 -11.41
N PRO A 104 3.63 6.33 -11.30
CA PRO A 104 4.41 7.42 -10.68
C PRO A 104 4.29 8.76 -11.41
N LEU A 105 4.51 9.86 -10.68
CA LEU A 105 4.39 11.22 -11.21
C LEU A 105 5.39 11.45 -12.35
N LYS A 106 4.89 11.89 -13.51
CA LYS A 106 5.72 12.31 -14.65
C LYS A 106 5.77 13.82 -14.75
N ALA A 107 6.97 14.38 -14.88
CA ALA A 107 7.18 15.84 -14.93
C ALA A 107 6.30 16.53 -15.99
N GLY A 108 6.21 15.99 -17.20
CA GLY A 108 5.38 16.57 -18.27
C GLY A 108 3.89 16.62 -17.92
N ASN A 109 3.36 15.56 -17.33
CA ASN A 109 1.96 15.52 -16.90
C ASN A 109 1.69 16.47 -15.71
N VAL A 110 2.64 16.60 -14.79
CA VAL A 110 2.56 17.59 -13.69
C VAL A 110 2.55 19.01 -14.25
N LEU A 111 3.46 19.34 -15.16
CA LEU A 111 3.55 20.68 -15.78
C LEU A 111 2.27 21.05 -16.55
N ALA A 112 1.67 20.09 -17.26
CA ALA A 112 0.42 20.32 -18.01
C ALA A 112 -0.83 20.38 -17.12
N SER A 113 -0.80 19.72 -15.97
CA SER A 113 -1.99 19.55 -15.12
C SER A 113 -2.07 20.53 -13.97
N LEU A 114 -0.94 20.91 -13.38
CA LEU A 114 -0.91 21.76 -12.20
C LEU A 114 -1.18 23.24 -12.57
N PRO A 115 -1.99 23.98 -11.80
CA PRO A 115 -2.16 25.42 -11.99
C PRO A 115 -0.80 26.15 -11.98
N PRO A 116 -0.53 27.10 -12.91
CA PRO A 116 0.79 27.73 -13.04
C PRO A 116 1.30 28.40 -11.76
N HIS A 117 0.41 29.03 -10.98
CA HIS A 117 0.77 29.66 -9.71
C HIS A 117 1.23 28.63 -8.66
N LEU A 118 0.64 27.43 -8.63
CA LEU A 118 1.07 26.34 -7.75
C LEU A 118 2.38 25.73 -8.23
N LEU A 119 2.60 25.65 -9.53
CA LEU A 119 3.87 25.19 -10.10
C LEU A 119 5.02 26.11 -9.68
N VAL A 120 4.86 27.42 -9.87
CA VAL A 120 5.87 28.42 -9.48
C VAL A 120 6.10 28.37 -7.96
N ARG A 121 5.02 28.30 -7.17
CA ARG A 121 5.13 28.19 -5.71
C ARG A 121 5.84 26.91 -5.28
N ALA A 122 5.51 25.76 -5.88
CA ALA A 122 6.15 24.48 -5.58
C ALA A 122 7.64 24.51 -5.93
N PHE A 123 8.00 25.11 -7.06
CA PHE A 123 9.38 25.31 -7.46
C PHE A 123 10.13 26.19 -6.44
N LEU A 124 9.67 27.41 -6.19
CA LEU A 124 10.33 28.34 -5.26
C LEU A 124 10.45 27.75 -3.86
N ASP A 125 9.42 27.08 -3.36
CA ASP A 125 9.42 26.45 -2.05
C ASP A 125 10.38 25.25 -1.97
N TYR A 126 10.45 24.41 -3.00
CA TYR A 126 11.45 23.35 -3.10
C TYR A 126 12.87 23.93 -3.04
N PHE A 127 13.17 24.93 -3.88
CA PHE A 127 14.49 25.58 -3.88
C PHE A 127 14.81 26.23 -2.54
N TRP A 128 13.83 26.88 -1.89
CA TRP A 128 13.99 27.49 -0.59
C TRP A 128 14.27 26.47 0.53
N VAL A 129 13.55 25.34 0.53
CA VAL A 129 13.81 24.24 1.49
C VAL A 129 15.21 23.66 1.25
N ARG A 130 15.58 23.37 -0.01
CA ARG A 130 16.89 22.82 -0.36
C ARG A 130 18.02 23.78 0.01
N PHE A 131 17.84 25.08 -0.24
CA PHE A 131 18.79 26.12 0.16
C PHE A 131 18.99 26.10 1.68
N LYS A 132 17.91 26.21 2.47
CA LYS A 132 18.01 26.24 3.95
C LYS A 132 18.60 24.98 4.55
N VAL A 133 18.30 23.81 3.99
CA VAL A 133 18.88 22.53 4.44
C VAL A 133 20.37 22.48 4.08
N ARG A 134 20.77 22.91 2.88
CA ARG A 134 22.16 22.89 2.42
C ARG A 134 23.06 23.89 3.16
N THR A 135 22.54 25.08 3.45
CA THR A 135 23.27 26.14 4.17
C THR A 135 23.24 25.95 5.68
N GLY A 136 22.50 24.96 6.19
CA GLY A 136 22.35 24.73 7.63
C GLY A 136 21.42 25.73 8.33
N LEU A 137 20.75 26.64 7.60
CA LEU A 137 19.76 27.58 8.15
C LEU A 137 18.53 26.87 8.74
N SER A 138 18.25 25.63 8.34
CA SER A 138 17.17 24.82 8.89
C SER A 138 17.62 23.37 9.01
N ARG A 139 17.37 22.76 10.17
CA ARG A 139 17.48 21.31 10.37
C ARG A 139 16.07 20.71 10.31
N ILE A 140 15.80 19.96 9.24
CA ILE A 140 14.58 19.18 9.09
C ILE A 140 14.99 17.72 9.32
N SER A 141 14.41 17.08 10.33
CA SER A 141 14.70 15.69 10.65
C SER A 141 14.12 14.75 9.59
N ASP A 142 14.50 13.47 9.65
CA ASP A 142 13.93 12.41 8.81
C ASP A 142 13.24 11.39 9.71
N ASP A 143 12.60 11.84 10.80
CA ASP A 143 12.02 10.94 11.81
C ASP A 143 10.55 10.60 11.50
N ASN A 144 9.83 11.54 10.88
CA ASN A 144 8.43 11.39 10.53
C ASN A 144 8.16 11.64 9.04
N PHE A 145 7.01 11.17 8.57
CA PHE A 145 6.60 11.25 7.17
C PHE A 145 6.53 12.69 6.66
N GLU A 146 5.98 13.63 7.45
CA GLU A 146 5.89 15.04 7.03
C GLU A 146 7.28 15.61 6.74
N ASP A 147 8.19 15.53 7.71
CA ASP A 147 9.50 16.15 7.59
C ASP A 147 10.33 15.47 6.48
N TRP A 148 10.23 14.13 6.34
CA TRP A 148 10.87 13.38 5.26
C TRP A 148 10.40 13.85 3.87
N VAL A 149 9.10 14.05 3.68
CA VAL A 149 8.53 14.51 2.40
C VAL A 149 8.85 15.99 2.17
N VAL A 150 8.67 16.85 3.18
CA VAL A 150 8.94 18.30 3.06
C VAL A 150 10.39 18.55 2.68
N LYS A 151 11.33 17.81 3.28
CA LYS A 151 12.77 17.91 2.98
C LYS A 151 13.11 17.55 1.52
N ARG A 152 12.35 16.65 0.90
CA ARG A 152 12.57 16.14 -0.47
C ARG A 152 11.76 16.83 -1.56
N PHE A 153 10.56 17.30 -1.24
CA PHE A 153 9.60 17.79 -2.23
C PHE A 153 9.05 19.20 -1.91
N GLY A 154 9.44 19.78 -0.77
CA GLY A 154 8.93 21.07 -0.31
C GLY A 154 7.58 20.98 0.40
N LYS A 155 7.21 22.07 1.10
CA LYS A 155 5.96 22.17 1.85
C LYS A 155 4.73 22.29 0.95
N THR A 156 4.90 22.84 -0.24
CA THR A 156 3.80 23.12 -1.17
C THR A 156 3.25 21.82 -1.74
N LEU A 157 4.10 20.95 -2.29
CA LEU A 157 3.67 19.63 -2.77
C LEU A 157 3.18 18.74 -1.61
N TYR A 158 3.81 18.86 -0.44
CA TYR A 158 3.31 18.20 0.77
C TYR A 158 1.86 18.59 1.07
N ARG A 159 1.55 19.89 1.13
CA ARG A 159 0.19 20.37 1.43
C ARG A 159 -0.84 20.05 0.34
N ILE A 160 -0.41 20.06 -0.93
CA ILE A 160 -1.30 19.81 -2.06
C ILE A 160 -1.74 18.34 -2.08
N PHE A 161 -0.82 17.41 -1.87
CA PHE A 161 -1.10 15.99 -2.05
C PHE A 161 -0.58 15.11 -0.93
N PHE A 162 0.74 15.06 -0.68
CA PHE A 162 1.31 14.02 0.17
C PHE A 162 0.75 14.03 1.60
N GLY A 163 0.62 15.20 2.22
CA GLY A 163 0.10 15.34 3.59
C GLY A 163 -1.40 15.03 3.68
N THR A 164 -2.20 15.61 2.79
CA THR A 164 -3.66 15.44 2.78
C THR A 164 -4.07 14.01 2.43
N TYR A 165 -3.43 13.42 1.43
CA TYR A 165 -3.66 12.03 1.03
C TYR A 165 -3.26 11.06 2.14
N THR A 166 -2.06 11.22 2.71
CA THR A 166 -1.58 10.33 3.78
C THR A 166 -2.46 10.44 5.02
N ALA A 167 -2.82 11.66 5.45
CA ALA A 167 -3.72 11.84 6.59
C ALA A 167 -5.09 11.19 6.35
N LYS A 168 -5.64 11.32 5.12
CA LYS A 168 -6.89 10.67 4.73
C LYS A 168 -6.78 9.14 4.72
N ALA A 169 -5.67 8.59 4.24
CA ALA A 169 -5.46 7.15 4.13
C ALA A 169 -5.25 6.48 5.49
N TRP A 170 -4.56 7.16 6.42
CA TRP A 170 -4.19 6.60 7.71
C TRP A 170 -5.09 7.04 8.87
N GLY A 171 -5.92 8.05 8.67
CA GLY A 171 -6.75 8.62 9.74
C GLY A 171 -5.96 9.27 10.87
N MET A 172 -4.68 9.59 10.65
CA MET A 172 -3.78 10.17 11.64
C MET A 172 -2.85 11.22 11.02
N SER A 173 -2.22 12.05 11.87
CA SER A 173 -1.29 13.08 11.42
C SER A 173 -0.06 12.45 10.76
N PRO A 174 0.43 12.95 9.61
CA PRO A 174 1.69 12.49 9.03
C PRO A 174 2.92 12.76 9.90
N ARG A 175 2.81 13.56 10.96
CA ARG A 175 3.87 13.70 11.98
C ARG A 175 3.99 12.49 12.89
N ASP A 176 2.92 11.72 13.03
CA ASP A 176 2.83 10.55 13.89
C ASP A 176 3.16 9.25 13.12
N ILE A 177 3.55 9.37 11.84
CA ILE A 177 3.92 8.24 10.96
C ILE A 177 5.44 8.27 10.78
N SER A 178 6.11 7.12 10.97
CA SER A 178 7.55 6.98 10.75
C SER A 178 7.96 7.30 9.31
N ALA A 179 9.12 7.93 9.15
CA ALA A 179 9.72 8.22 7.84
C ALA A 179 10.04 6.96 7.01
N ASP A 180 10.28 5.81 7.63
CA ASP A 180 10.54 4.55 6.92
C ASP A 180 9.38 4.17 6.02
N TRP A 181 8.15 4.46 6.47
CA TRP A 181 6.95 4.23 5.66
C TRP A 181 6.94 5.11 4.40
N ALA A 182 7.38 6.37 4.51
CA ALA A 182 7.50 7.28 3.38
C ALA A 182 8.48 6.74 2.33
N ALA A 183 9.67 6.32 2.78
CA ALA A 183 10.74 5.85 1.91
C ALA A 183 10.37 4.59 1.12
N GLN A 184 9.53 3.70 1.67
CA GLN A 184 9.09 2.49 0.98
C GLN A 184 8.00 2.74 -0.06
N ARG A 185 7.20 3.81 0.10
CA ARG A 185 6.02 4.10 -0.73
C ARG A 185 6.24 5.20 -1.76
N ILE A 186 7.18 6.10 -1.49
CA ILE A 186 7.53 7.25 -2.34
C ILE A 186 8.94 7.01 -2.89
N THR A 187 9.04 6.21 -3.95
CA THR A 187 10.28 5.90 -4.68
C THR A 187 10.15 6.28 -6.15
#